data_AF-A0A2G0W9J0-F1
#
_entry.id   AF-A0A2G0W9J0-F1
#
_cell.length_a   1.000
_cell.length_b   1.000
_cell.length_c   1.000
_cell.angle_alpha   90.00
_cell.angle_beta   90.00
_cell.angle_gamma   90.00
#
_symmetry.space_group_name_H-M   'P 1'
#
loop_
_entity.id
_entity.type
_entity.pdbx_description
1 polymer ?
#
loop_
_entity_poly.entity_id
_entity_poly.type
_entity_poly.pdbx_seq_one_letter_code
_entity_poly.pdbx_strand_id
1 'polypeptide(L)'
;MATTHIYRAGTVSIAAGAVIATGAGTAWLSNAARGDVLVVPSGQCFELVTVETDSRLTLDAGPVAAINGAPYVLLRFATAQNVRDLLEKVEEFLKDRQVSLAEFADWASGTATGGPNKDGKYPLTDRYGTVTMAACPAKLAVIAGTGGGGGGGAGTVKRLNDVTPDENGKLTVTPGDIQAATAQQGVLADGAVQKALARIYKPLLTDVLVLGDSRVFQCTKGNVGFSDWAVSESGGLAAFPLNLNKGIDGNTTSQMLARLEADVLANSASFDVMVHFGTGNDRIKGMSLEQTIRNVEYMYAALIKRGKVVIAVAETPIIGANVGLPAQQTANHFAIHNWYLNVAPSLGVLVVNPWDEMVDPASGSNFWPLGGLTGDGLHPTPAGARIIGRKVAEVLKRLFTFSAILPTANVAFDAALVPGGSLIPNSLLTGTNGLMGDGSNATGQLASSCTLLGSDLNGLAVAASKEAADVGFKQVLRITGMPSGTTPTLTFEQSVDVSKVAVGQRLRAVAGWEFISVNTSVLQVALQIVAVSASGTTIAQIGQNQELVNAMPIGTIAGTLVTQTLALAEVPTSLKVRLSIICKSGTWQDATIKLRQVDLARIFA
;
A
#
# COMPACT_ATOMS: atom_id res chain seq x y z
N MET A 1 -7.87 -26.65 -15.98
CA MET A 1 -8.73 -27.80 -15.63
C MET A 1 -7.89 -28.75 -14.78
N ALA A 2 -8.30 -29.03 -13.55
CA ALA A 2 -7.57 -29.95 -12.68
C ALA A 2 -7.74 -31.38 -13.21
N THR A 3 -6.64 -32.03 -13.60
CA THR A 3 -6.64 -33.45 -13.95
C THR A 3 -6.81 -34.27 -12.68
N THR A 4 -8.02 -34.76 -12.42
CA THR A 4 -8.29 -35.71 -11.33
C THR A 4 -7.56 -37.02 -11.64
N HIS A 5 -6.60 -37.41 -10.80
CA HIS A 5 -5.98 -38.73 -10.88
C HIS A 5 -6.92 -39.76 -10.21
N ILE A 6 -7.21 -40.86 -10.90
CA ILE A 6 -8.16 -41.90 -10.48
C ILE A 6 -7.48 -43.27 -10.58
N TYR A 7 -7.44 -44.03 -9.49
CA TYR A 7 -6.90 -45.39 -9.44
C TYR A 7 -7.94 -46.41 -8.93
N ARG A 8 -8.00 -47.61 -9.53
CA ARG A 8 -9.09 -48.59 -9.29
C ARG A 8 -8.66 -50.07 -9.36
N ALA A 9 -7.37 -50.37 -9.51
CA ALA A 9 -6.94 -51.75 -9.71
C ALA A 9 -6.90 -52.53 -8.39
N GLY A 10 -7.33 -53.80 -8.42
CA GLY A 10 -7.38 -54.69 -7.25
C GLY A 10 -8.68 -54.57 -6.43
N THR A 11 -8.66 -55.15 -5.23
CA THR A 11 -9.77 -55.11 -4.28
C THR A 11 -9.30 -54.70 -2.89
N VAL A 12 -10.22 -54.20 -2.06
CA VAL A 12 -9.95 -53.75 -0.69
C VAL A 12 -10.80 -54.52 0.33
N SER A 13 -10.22 -54.87 1.47
CA SER A 13 -10.92 -55.41 2.64
C SER A 13 -10.64 -54.55 3.87
N ILE A 14 -11.68 -54.28 4.65
CA ILE A 14 -11.62 -53.45 5.87
C ILE A 14 -12.57 -54.06 6.90
N ALA A 15 -12.06 -54.46 8.05
CA ALA A 15 -12.90 -54.98 9.14
C ALA A 15 -13.80 -53.86 9.72
N ALA A 16 -14.96 -54.22 10.27
CA ALA A 16 -15.85 -53.25 10.89
C ALA A 16 -15.14 -52.50 12.04
N GLY A 17 -15.19 -51.17 12.03
CA GLY A 17 -14.51 -50.30 12.99
C GLY A 17 -12.99 -50.25 12.89
N ALA A 18 -12.36 -51.00 11.97
CA ALA A 18 -10.92 -50.99 11.78
C ALA A 18 -10.48 -49.89 10.81
N VAL A 19 -9.37 -49.22 11.12
CA VAL A 19 -8.76 -48.21 10.26
C VAL A 19 -7.73 -48.78 9.28
N ILE A 20 -7.45 -50.09 9.33
CA ILE A 20 -6.50 -50.73 8.43
C ILE A 20 -7.26 -51.34 7.26
N ALA A 21 -6.90 -50.91 6.05
CA ALA A 21 -7.38 -51.49 4.81
C ALA A 21 -6.31 -52.40 4.19
N THR A 22 -6.70 -53.59 3.77
CA THR A 22 -5.82 -54.54 3.08
C THR A 22 -6.23 -54.68 1.62
N GLY A 23 -5.23 -54.66 0.73
CA GLY A 23 -5.40 -54.69 -0.71
C GLY A 23 -4.98 -56.03 -1.31
N ALA A 24 -5.70 -56.51 -2.32
CA ALA A 24 -5.31 -57.64 -3.15
C ALA A 24 -5.24 -57.21 -4.63
N GLY A 25 -4.11 -57.45 -5.28
CA GLY A 25 -3.88 -57.00 -6.68
C GLY A 25 -3.76 -55.48 -6.83
N THR A 26 -3.37 -54.79 -5.76
CA THR A 26 -3.22 -53.34 -5.66
C THR A 26 -1.75 -52.92 -5.83
N ALA A 27 -1.52 -51.67 -6.24
CA ALA A 27 -0.21 -51.04 -6.43
C ALA A 27 -0.22 -49.64 -5.79
N TRP A 28 -0.57 -49.58 -4.50
CA TRP A 28 -0.85 -48.33 -3.79
C TRP A 28 0.36 -47.42 -3.60
N LEU A 29 1.59 -47.93 -3.46
CA LEU A 29 2.77 -47.08 -3.26
C LEU A 29 3.00 -46.12 -4.44
N SER A 30 2.65 -46.54 -5.65
CA SER A 30 2.83 -45.74 -6.87
C SER A 30 1.59 -44.95 -7.28
N ASN A 31 0.41 -45.26 -6.71
CA ASN A 31 -0.88 -44.71 -7.17
C ASN A 31 -1.72 -44.04 -6.06
N ALA A 32 -1.28 -44.11 -4.81
CA ALA A 32 -1.95 -43.53 -3.65
C ALA A 32 -0.98 -42.64 -2.86
N ALA A 33 -1.52 -41.65 -2.18
CA ALA A 33 -0.80 -40.79 -1.26
C ALA A 33 -1.68 -40.48 -0.05
N ARG A 34 -1.03 -40.06 1.03
CA ARG A 34 -1.73 -39.56 2.22
C ARG A 34 -2.63 -38.39 1.84
N GLY A 35 -3.90 -38.44 2.23
CA GLY A 35 -4.92 -37.45 1.89
C GLY A 35 -5.74 -37.76 0.63
N ASP A 36 -5.39 -38.82 -0.11
CA ASP A 36 -6.30 -39.33 -1.14
C ASP A 36 -7.55 -39.94 -0.49
N VAL A 37 -8.67 -39.98 -1.23
CA VAL A 37 -9.93 -40.51 -0.73
C VAL A 37 -10.21 -41.87 -1.36
N LEU A 38 -10.37 -42.89 -0.52
CA LEU A 38 -10.82 -44.22 -0.90
C LEU A 38 -12.35 -44.29 -0.82
N VAL A 39 -12.96 -44.63 -1.94
CA VAL A 39 -14.41 -44.78 -2.09
C VAL A 39 -14.74 -46.23 -2.36
N VAL A 40 -15.63 -46.81 -1.55
CA VAL A 40 -16.10 -48.20 -1.67
C VAL A 40 -17.53 -48.25 -2.24
N PRO A 41 -18.04 -49.41 -2.68
CA PRO A 41 -19.30 -49.50 -3.42
C PRO A 41 -20.54 -49.09 -2.61
N SER A 42 -20.46 -49.14 -1.28
CA SER A 42 -21.51 -48.62 -0.38
C SER A 42 -21.63 -47.09 -0.42
N GLY A 43 -20.72 -46.39 -1.10
CA GLY A 43 -20.66 -44.93 -1.14
C GLY A 43 -19.93 -44.30 0.05
N GLN A 44 -19.39 -45.11 0.95
CA GLN A 44 -18.56 -44.62 2.05
C GLN A 44 -17.20 -44.16 1.51
N CYS A 45 -16.71 -43.06 2.07
CA CYS A 45 -15.44 -42.43 1.73
C CYS A 45 -14.54 -42.41 2.95
N PHE A 46 -13.26 -42.70 2.76
CA PHE A 46 -12.24 -42.73 3.81
C PHE A 46 -11.01 -41.95 3.33
N GLU A 47 -10.48 -41.06 4.15
CA GLU A 47 -9.22 -40.37 3.87
C GLU A 47 -8.04 -41.27 4.24
N LEU A 48 -7.03 -41.33 3.36
CA LEU A 48 -5.80 -42.07 3.62
C LEU A 48 -4.92 -41.32 4.62
N VAL A 49 -4.67 -41.91 5.79
CA VAL A 49 -3.75 -41.41 6.82
C VAL A 49 -2.31 -41.84 6.54
N THR A 50 -2.09 -43.03 5.98
CA THR A 50 -0.77 -43.51 5.54
C THR A 50 -0.93 -44.54 4.42
N VAL A 51 0.10 -44.62 3.56
CA VAL A 51 0.26 -45.65 2.52
C VAL A 51 1.51 -46.44 2.88
N GLU A 52 1.34 -47.60 3.52
CA GLU A 52 2.50 -48.34 4.04
C GLU A 52 3.10 -49.31 3.02
N THR A 53 2.24 -50.00 2.26
CA THR A 53 2.67 -50.96 1.23
C THR A 53 1.68 -50.97 0.07
N ASP A 54 2.02 -51.68 -1.01
CA ASP A 54 1.09 -51.88 -2.13
C ASP A 54 -0.21 -52.59 -1.71
N SER A 55 -0.26 -53.21 -0.53
CA SER A 55 -1.38 -53.98 -0.01
C SER A 55 -1.87 -53.52 1.36
N ARG A 56 -1.39 -52.38 1.87
CA ARG A 56 -1.79 -51.86 3.18
C ARG A 56 -1.92 -50.33 3.18
N LEU A 57 -3.04 -49.84 3.69
CA LEU A 57 -3.32 -48.44 3.99
C LEU A 57 -3.83 -48.29 5.42
N THR A 58 -3.64 -47.11 6.00
CA THR A 58 -4.39 -46.65 7.18
C THR A 58 -5.36 -45.54 6.78
N LEU A 59 -6.58 -45.61 7.31
CA LEU A 59 -7.70 -44.70 7.07
C LEU A 59 -7.96 -43.79 8.27
N ASP A 60 -8.64 -42.67 8.04
CA ASP A 60 -9.07 -41.73 9.07
C ASP A 60 -10.14 -42.31 10.01
N ALA A 61 -10.99 -43.19 9.47
CA ALA A 61 -12.03 -43.90 10.20
C ALA A 61 -12.29 -45.31 9.63
N GLY A 62 -12.85 -46.18 10.46
CA GLY A 62 -13.28 -47.52 10.05
C GLY A 62 -14.75 -47.57 9.58
N PRO A 63 -15.12 -48.52 8.69
CA PRO A 63 -16.49 -48.67 8.22
C PRO A 63 -17.40 -49.26 9.31
N VAL A 64 -18.68 -48.87 9.29
CA VAL A 64 -19.71 -49.40 10.21
C VAL A 64 -19.94 -50.91 10.02
N ALA A 65 -19.82 -51.42 8.79
CA ALA A 65 -19.90 -52.83 8.47
C ALA A 65 -18.61 -53.29 7.75
N ALA A 66 -18.24 -54.57 7.89
CA ALA A 66 -17.05 -55.10 7.25
C ALA A 66 -17.16 -55.06 5.71
N ILE A 67 -16.06 -54.68 5.07
CA ILE A 67 -15.90 -54.64 3.61
C ILE A 67 -14.95 -55.78 3.26
N ASN A 68 -15.38 -56.70 2.41
CA ASN A 68 -14.62 -57.92 2.10
C ASN A 68 -14.36 -58.02 0.59
N GLY A 69 -13.10 -57.85 0.18
CA GLY A 69 -12.66 -58.02 -1.20
C GLY A 69 -13.42 -57.16 -2.21
N ALA A 70 -13.81 -55.94 -1.84
CA ALA A 70 -14.65 -55.09 -2.66
C ALA A 70 -13.84 -54.28 -3.69
N PRO A 71 -14.42 -53.95 -4.86
CA PRO A 71 -13.82 -52.95 -5.75
C PRO A 71 -13.84 -51.57 -5.08
N TYR A 72 -12.90 -50.69 -5.46
CA TYR A 72 -12.79 -49.36 -4.87
C TYR A 72 -12.33 -48.33 -5.91
N VAL A 73 -12.38 -47.05 -5.55
CA VAL A 73 -11.78 -45.96 -6.29
C VAL A 73 -10.95 -45.11 -5.34
N LEU A 74 -9.69 -44.83 -5.71
CA LEU A 74 -8.87 -43.80 -5.09
C LEU A 74 -8.95 -42.52 -5.93
N LEU A 75 -9.30 -41.42 -5.27
CA LEU A 75 -9.43 -40.09 -5.87
C LEU A 75 -8.38 -39.15 -5.26
N ARG A 76 -7.59 -38.51 -6.12
CA ARG A 76 -6.65 -37.46 -5.72
C ARG A 76 -7.23 -36.07 -5.99
N PHE A 77 -7.34 -35.26 -4.95
CA PHE A 77 -7.71 -33.84 -5.07
C PHE A 77 -6.44 -32.99 -5.20
N ALA A 78 -6.21 -32.42 -6.38
CA ALA A 78 -5.01 -31.63 -6.71
C ALA A 78 -4.77 -30.38 -5.83
N THR A 79 -5.72 -29.99 -4.97
CA THR A 79 -5.60 -28.87 -4.03
C THR A 79 -4.88 -29.24 -2.72
N ALA A 80 -4.83 -30.52 -2.34
CA ALA A 80 -4.20 -30.95 -1.09
C ALA A 80 -2.66 -31.05 -1.17
N GLN A 81 -2.10 -31.23 -2.38
CA GLN A 81 -0.66 -31.32 -2.58
C GLN A 81 0.04 -29.98 -2.26
N ASN A 82 -0.57 -28.85 -2.64
CA ASN A 82 -0.01 -27.51 -2.35
C ASN A 82 -0.06 -27.15 -0.85
N VAL A 83 -1.05 -27.65 -0.12
CA VAL A 83 -1.18 -27.41 1.33
C VAL A 83 -0.29 -28.36 2.12
N ARG A 84 -0.10 -29.61 1.66
CA ARG A 84 0.80 -30.57 2.30
C ARG A 84 2.28 -30.29 2.04
N ASP A 85 2.68 -29.94 0.82
CA ASP A 85 4.06 -29.49 0.53
C ASP A 85 4.40 -28.22 1.33
N LEU A 86 3.40 -27.35 1.56
CA LEU A 86 3.55 -26.20 2.42
C LEU A 86 3.68 -26.60 3.90
N LEU A 87 2.85 -27.53 4.40
CA LEU A 87 2.93 -28.00 5.78
C LEU A 87 4.23 -28.75 6.07
N GLU A 88 4.74 -29.56 5.14
CA GLU A 88 6.00 -30.28 5.28
C GLU A 88 7.20 -29.32 5.28
N LYS A 89 7.19 -28.31 4.40
CA LYS A 89 8.17 -27.22 4.43
C LYS A 89 8.08 -26.35 5.69
N VAL A 90 6.88 -26.15 6.23
CA VAL A 90 6.67 -25.45 7.51
C VAL A 90 7.19 -26.29 8.67
N GLU A 91 6.95 -27.61 8.70
CA GLU A 91 7.49 -28.52 9.72
C GLU A 91 9.01 -28.60 9.67
N GLU A 92 9.61 -28.69 8.48
CA GLU A 92 11.06 -28.65 8.28
C GLU A 92 11.64 -27.32 8.77
N PHE A 93 11.03 -26.19 8.38
CA PHE A 93 11.42 -24.87 8.86
C PHE A 93 11.30 -24.73 10.39
N LEU A 94 10.24 -25.27 11.00
CA LEU A 94 10.04 -25.22 12.45
C LEU A 94 11.06 -26.09 13.19
N LYS A 95 11.43 -27.26 12.66
CA LYS A 95 12.49 -28.12 13.22
C LYS A 95 13.85 -27.43 13.14
N ASP A 96 14.21 -26.87 11.99
CA ASP A 96 15.45 -26.11 11.82
C ASP A 96 15.49 -24.88 12.74
N ARG A 97 14.35 -24.19 12.89
CA ARG A 97 14.24 -23.05 13.79
C ARG A 97 14.38 -23.47 15.25
N GLN A 98 13.82 -24.62 15.63
CA GLN A 98 13.93 -25.17 16.98
C GLN A 98 15.37 -25.56 17.31
N VAL A 99 16.10 -26.18 16.37
CA VAL A 99 17.54 -26.47 16.51
C VAL A 99 18.33 -25.17 16.67
N SER A 100 18.13 -24.19 15.80
CA SER A 100 18.79 -22.88 15.88
C SER A 100 18.48 -22.14 17.18
N LEU A 101 17.26 -22.24 17.71
CA LEU A 101 16.88 -21.65 19.00
C LEU A 101 17.53 -22.37 20.19
N ALA A 102 17.62 -23.71 20.15
CA ALA A 102 18.29 -24.49 21.18
C ALA A 102 19.80 -24.19 21.20
N GLU A 103 20.45 -24.20 20.03
CA GLU A 103 21.85 -23.82 19.87
C GLU A 103 22.12 -22.39 20.33
N PHE A 104 21.25 -21.44 19.98
CA PHE A 104 21.38 -20.06 20.44
C PHE A 104 21.17 -19.93 21.95
N ALA A 105 20.24 -20.70 22.54
CA ALA A 105 20.04 -20.73 23.99
C ALA A 105 21.24 -21.33 24.72
N ASP A 106 21.81 -22.42 24.20
CA ASP A 106 23.03 -23.04 24.72
C ASP A 106 24.23 -22.12 24.60
N TRP A 107 24.37 -21.42 23.47
CA TRP A 107 25.39 -20.40 23.28
C TRP A 107 25.20 -19.22 24.24
N ALA A 108 23.98 -18.69 24.38
CA ALA A 108 23.70 -17.51 25.20
C ALA A 108 23.84 -17.78 26.70
N SER A 109 23.49 -19.00 27.15
CA SER A 109 23.62 -19.45 28.54
C SER A 109 24.95 -20.19 28.83
N GLY A 110 25.78 -20.34 27.82
CA GLY A 110 27.01 -21.13 27.89
C GLY A 110 28.05 -20.56 28.85
N THR A 111 28.90 -21.43 29.41
CA THR A 111 29.96 -21.05 30.34
C THR A 111 31.31 -20.85 29.61
N ALA A 112 32.23 -20.10 30.23
CA ALA A 112 33.55 -19.81 29.62
C ALA A 112 34.44 -21.04 29.37
N THR A 113 34.09 -22.18 29.97
CA THR A 113 34.73 -23.50 29.78
C THR A 113 33.74 -24.56 29.31
N GLY A 114 32.57 -24.13 28.83
CA GLY A 114 31.50 -25.01 28.35
C GLY A 114 31.66 -25.36 26.87
N GLY A 115 30.58 -25.87 26.29
CA GLY A 115 30.53 -26.31 24.90
C GLY A 115 31.16 -27.70 24.68
N PRO A 116 30.99 -28.28 23.48
CA PRO A 116 31.46 -29.63 23.15
C PRO A 116 32.96 -29.86 23.41
N ASN A 117 33.77 -28.81 23.20
CA ASN A 117 35.23 -28.86 23.34
C ASN A 117 35.75 -28.29 24.67
N LYS A 118 34.85 -27.92 25.59
CA LYS A 118 35.19 -27.25 26.87
C LYS A 118 36.03 -25.97 26.71
N ASP A 119 35.95 -25.32 25.56
CA ASP A 119 36.71 -24.11 25.21
C ASP A 119 35.87 -22.83 25.32
N GLY A 120 34.59 -22.95 25.69
CA GLY A 120 33.63 -21.86 25.75
C GLY A 120 33.05 -21.49 24.38
N LYS A 121 33.17 -22.36 23.37
CA LYS A 121 32.52 -22.20 22.07
C LYS A 121 31.38 -23.18 21.88
N TYR A 122 30.29 -22.69 21.32
CA TYR A 122 29.07 -23.44 21.07
C TYR A 122 28.76 -23.45 19.57
N PRO A 123 28.19 -24.55 19.05
CA PRO A 123 27.79 -24.64 17.64
C PRO A 123 26.62 -23.69 17.38
N LEU A 124 26.70 -22.95 16.28
CA LEU A 124 25.60 -22.21 15.70
C LEU A 124 25.47 -22.62 14.23
N THR A 125 24.35 -23.22 13.89
CA THR A 125 24.06 -23.72 12.54
C THR A 125 23.34 -22.65 11.73
N ASP A 126 23.85 -22.35 10.53
CA ASP A 126 23.21 -21.41 9.61
C ASP A 126 22.08 -22.06 8.79
N ARG A 127 21.40 -21.24 7.97
CA ARG A 127 20.30 -21.70 7.09
C ARG A 127 20.70 -22.71 6.00
N TYR A 128 21.99 -23.00 5.85
CA TYR A 128 22.52 -23.96 4.89
C TYR A 128 23.06 -25.23 5.60
N GLY A 129 22.83 -25.35 6.91
CA GLY A 129 23.33 -26.47 7.72
C GLY A 129 24.82 -26.34 8.08
N THR A 130 25.44 -25.19 7.84
CA THR A 130 26.86 -24.98 8.17
C THR A 130 27.00 -24.63 9.64
N VAL A 131 27.70 -25.49 10.38
CA VAL A 131 27.97 -25.30 11.82
C VAL A 131 29.19 -24.41 12.02
N THR A 132 29.03 -23.28 12.71
CA THR A 132 30.12 -22.41 13.14
C THR A 132 30.26 -22.42 14.65
N MET A 133 31.48 -22.63 15.17
CA MET A 133 31.76 -22.58 16.60
C MET A 133 31.96 -21.13 17.07
N ALA A 134 31.00 -20.59 17.82
CA ALA A 134 31.03 -19.22 18.32
C ALA A 134 31.33 -19.17 19.82
N ALA A 135 32.20 -18.24 20.26
CA ALA A 135 32.46 -18.01 21.68
C ALA A 135 31.19 -17.50 22.37
N CYS A 136 30.79 -18.14 23.47
CA CYS A 136 29.61 -17.73 24.25
C CYS A 136 29.83 -16.37 24.94
N PRO A 137 28.76 -15.66 25.37
CA PRO A 137 28.88 -14.40 26.10
C PRO A 137 29.77 -14.50 27.35
N ALA A 138 29.75 -15.60 28.09
CA ALA A 138 30.63 -15.79 29.25
C ALA A 138 32.12 -15.87 28.85
N LYS A 139 32.44 -16.53 27.73
CA LYS A 139 33.80 -16.56 27.17
C LYS A 139 34.23 -15.19 26.68
N LEU A 140 33.35 -14.48 25.97
CA LEU A 140 33.59 -13.12 25.51
C LEU A 140 33.75 -12.15 26.68
N ALA A 141 33.00 -12.33 27.78
CA ALA A 141 33.15 -11.54 29.00
C ALA A 141 34.46 -11.85 29.75
N VAL A 142 34.98 -13.08 29.71
CA VAL A 142 36.33 -13.38 30.22
C VAL A 142 37.41 -12.74 29.34
N ILE A 143 37.22 -12.74 28.02
CA ILE A 143 38.12 -12.07 27.08
C ILE A 143 38.08 -10.55 27.29
N ALA A 144 36.88 -9.97 27.41
CA ALA A 144 36.65 -8.54 27.61
C ALA A 144 36.97 -8.07 29.03
N GLY A 145 36.81 -8.94 30.03
CA GLY A 145 37.06 -8.70 31.46
C GLY A 145 38.53 -8.65 31.86
N THR A 146 39.44 -8.72 30.89
CA THR A 146 40.82 -8.20 31.06
C THR A 146 40.88 -6.66 31.04
N GLY A 147 39.77 -5.97 30.75
CA GLY A 147 39.59 -4.53 30.96
C GLY A 147 38.47 -4.25 31.97
N GLY A 148 38.84 -3.80 33.17
CA GLY A 148 37.90 -3.50 34.25
C GLY A 148 37.05 -2.24 34.04
N GLY A 149 35.98 -2.13 34.83
CA GLY A 149 35.25 -0.87 35.03
C GLY A 149 33.75 -1.09 35.24
N GLY A 150 33.32 -1.11 36.49
CA GLY A 150 31.91 -1.20 36.87
C GLY A 150 31.15 0.13 36.74
N GLY A 151 29.82 0.04 36.84
CA GLY A 151 28.92 1.18 36.90
C GLY A 151 27.46 0.72 36.90
N GLY A 152 26.86 0.68 38.08
CA GLY A 152 25.47 0.27 38.30
C GLY A 152 24.45 1.37 38.00
N GLY A 153 23.18 0.96 37.85
CA GLY A 153 22.06 1.89 37.75
C GLY A 153 20.71 1.25 37.39
N ALA A 154 19.97 0.87 38.45
CA ALA A 154 18.51 0.85 38.59
C ALA A 154 17.62 -0.14 37.80
N GLY A 155 16.87 -0.95 38.57
CA GLY A 155 15.59 -1.56 38.18
C GLY A 155 15.69 -3.04 37.84
N THR A 156 15.84 -3.93 38.82
CA THR A 156 15.94 -5.38 38.57
C THR A 156 14.78 -6.18 39.15
N VAL A 157 13.97 -6.71 38.24
CA VAL A 157 13.71 -8.16 38.19
C VAL A 157 15.01 -8.87 38.53
N LYS A 158 15.00 -9.79 39.50
CA LYS A 158 16.18 -10.62 39.80
C LYS A 158 16.67 -11.25 38.50
N ARG A 159 17.81 -10.79 37.97
CA ARG A 159 18.51 -11.47 36.88
C ARG A 159 19.18 -12.72 37.46
N LEU A 160 19.65 -13.62 36.61
CA LEU A 160 20.34 -14.85 37.04
C LEU A 160 21.53 -14.58 38.02
N ASN A 161 22.03 -13.35 38.04
CA ASN A 161 23.12 -12.87 38.90
C ASN A 161 22.66 -12.39 40.30
N ASP A 162 21.34 -12.26 40.53
CA ASP A 162 20.75 -11.76 41.78
C ASP A 162 20.23 -12.90 42.70
N VAL A 163 20.48 -14.16 42.30
CA VAL A 163 20.16 -15.36 43.08
C VAL A 163 21.48 -15.99 43.51
N THR A 164 21.89 -15.73 44.75
CA THR A 164 23.04 -16.41 45.34
C THR A 164 22.75 -17.91 45.49
N PRO A 165 23.62 -18.80 44.98
CA PRO A 165 23.49 -20.25 45.20
C PRO A 165 23.52 -20.57 46.70
N ASP A 166 22.84 -21.63 47.10
CA ASP A 166 23.06 -22.17 48.46
C ASP A 166 24.49 -22.72 48.62
N GLU A 167 24.83 -23.12 49.83
CA GLU A 167 26.15 -23.66 50.20
C GLU A 167 26.60 -24.90 49.40
N ASN A 168 25.69 -25.51 48.63
CA ASN A 168 25.95 -26.64 47.74
C ASN A 168 25.87 -26.28 46.25
N GLY A 169 25.76 -24.98 45.90
CA GLY A 169 25.72 -24.50 44.53
C GLY A 169 24.37 -24.66 43.83
N LYS A 170 23.29 -24.95 44.55
CA LYS A 170 21.95 -25.16 43.98
C LYS A 170 21.16 -23.85 43.95
N LEU A 171 20.68 -23.49 42.75
CA LEU A 171 19.73 -22.40 42.55
C LEU A 171 18.31 -22.89 42.90
N THR A 172 17.72 -22.35 43.96
CA THR A 172 16.36 -22.71 44.37
C THR A 172 15.36 -21.72 43.79
N VAL A 173 14.66 -22.12 42.73
CA VAL A 173 13.53 -21.36 42.16
C VAL A 173 12.29 -21.68 42.99
N THR A 174 11.63 -20.66 43.57
CA THR A 174 10.40 -20.89 44.34
C THR A 174 9.17 -20.91 43.43
N PRO A 175 8.06 -21.55 43.82
CA PRO A 175 6.80 -21.47 43.07
C PRO A 175 6.32 -20.03 42.80
N GLY A 176 6.65 -19.07 43.68
CA GLY A 176 6.34 -17.65 43.50
C GLY A 176 7.11 -16.98 42.36
N ASP A 177 8.36 -17.39 42.12
CA ASP A 177 9.19 -16.88 41.02
C ASP A 177 8.66 -17.35 39.65
N ILE A 178 8.18 -18.60 39.59
CA ILE A 178 7.52 -19.18 38.41
C ILE A 178 6.21 -18.45 38.13
N GLN A 179 5.41 -18.19 39.16
CA GLN A 179 4.14 -17.46 39.02
C GLN A 179 4.35 -16.01 38.55
N ALA A 180 5.36 -15.30 39.05
CA ALA A 180 5.68 -13.93 38.61
C ALA A 180 6.11 -13.86 37.13
N ALA A 181 6.95 -14.81 36.69
CA ALA A 181 7.36 -14.92 35.28
C ALA A 181 6.17 -15.26 34.36
N THR A 182 5.28 -16.15 34.83
CA THR A 182 4.08 -16.57 34.09
C THR A 182 3.06 -15.42 34.00
N ALA A 183 2.90 -14.64 35.06
CA ALA A 183 2.04 -13.45 35.08
C ALA A 183 2.55 -12.36 34.12
N GLN A 184 3.87 -12.12 34.06
CA GLN A 184 4.44 -11.15 33.12
C GLN A 184 4.36 -11.63 31.67
N GLN A 185 4.60 -12.92 31.40
CA GLN A 185 4.37 -13.50 30.07
C GLN A 185 2.89 -13.47 29.67
N GLY A 186 1.97 -13.71 30.61
CA GLY A 186 0.53 -13.52 30.45
C GLY A 186 0.19 -12.08 30.09
N VAL A 187 0.71 -11.09 30.82
CA VAL A 187 0.50 -9.66 30.53
C VAL A 187 1.07 -9.26 29.15
N LEU A 188 2.20 -9.84 28.73
CA LEU A 188 2.78 -9.60 27.40
C LEU A 188 1.96 -10.27 26.28
N ALA A 189 1.48 -11.49 26.51
CA ALA A 189 0.60 -12.22 25.59
C ALA A 189 -0.76 -11.54 25.47
N ASP A 190 -1.39 -11.18 26.59
CA ASP A 190 -2.62 -10.40 26.65
C ASP A 190 -2.43 -9.02 26.01
N GLY A 191 -1.30 -8.36 26.28
CA GLY A 191 -0.96 -7.09 25.62
C GLY A 191 -0.78 -7.24 24.11
N ALA A 192 -0.24 -8.36 23.62
CA ALA A 192 -0.12 -8.66 22.20
C ALA A 192 -1.48 -9.00 21.57
N VAL A 193 -2.32 -9.78 22.25
CA VAL A 193 -3.69 -10.11 21.84
C VAL A 193 -4.57 -8.87 21.82
N GLN A 194 -4.50 -8.01 22.83
CA GLN A 194 -5.23 -6.74 22.87
C GLN A 194 -4.76 -5.79 21.76
N LYS A 195 -3.45 -5.73 21.46
CA LYS A 195 -2.94 -4.97 20.29
C LYS A 195 -3.39 -5.58 18.95
N ALA A 196 -3.49 -6.91 18.86
CA ALA A 196 -3.98 -7.60 17.66
C ALA A 196 -5.49 -7.39 17.46
N LEU A 197 -6.29 -7.50 18.54
CA LEU A 197 -7.72 -7.22 18.53
C LEU A 197 -7.99 -5.75 18.22
N ALA A 198 -7.28 -4.81 18.85
CA ALA A 198 -7.40 -3.39 18.55
C ALA A 198 -7.06 -3.07 17.08
N ARG A 199 -6.18 -3.86 16.43
CA ARG A 199 -5.90 -3.76 14.98
C ARG A 199 -7.01 -4.31 14.10
N ILE A 200 -7.72 -5.34 14.54
CA ILE A 200 -8.85 -5.90 13.79
C ILE A 200 -10.03 -4.90 13.75
N TYR A 201 -10.15 -4.05 14.78
CA TYR A 201 -11.30 -3.13 14.92
C TYR A 201 -11.00 -1.66 14.65
N LYS A 202 -9.74 -1.24 14.45
CA LYS A 202 -9.43 0.15 14.13
C LYS A 202 -9.51 0.39 12.61
N PRO A 203 -10.26 1.39 12.14
CA PRO A 203 -10.18 1.84 10.75
C PRO A 203 -8.74 2.23 10.40
N LEU A 204 -8.31 1.87 9.19
CA LEU A 204 -7.01 2.32 8.65
C LEU A 204 -6.94 3.84 8.63
N LEU A 205 -5.78 4.40 8.95
CA LEU A 205 -5.52 5.82 8.71
C LEU A 205 -5.67 6.14 7.21
N THR A 206 -6.43 7.18 6.90
CA THR A 206 -6.65 7.66 5.52
C THR A 206 -5.41 8.32 4.91
N ASP A 207 -4.46 8.74 5.75
CA ASP A 207 -3.19 9.30 5.30
C ASP A 207 -2.27 8.17 4.80
N VAL A 208 -1.91 8.25 3.52
CA VAL A 208 -1.10 7.25 2.81
C VAL A 208 0.30 7.81 2.58
N LEU A 209 1.32 7.01 2.93
CA LEU A 209 2.71 7.32 2.63
C LEU A 209 3.05 6.86 1.21
N VAL A 210 3.81 7.65 0.48
CA VAL A 210 4.39 7.22 -0.81
C VAL A 210 5.90 7.16 -0.70
N LEU A 211 6.52 6.05 -1.11
CA LEU A 211 7.96 5.83 -1.09
C LEU A 211 8.47 5.56 -2.50
N GLY A 212 9.52 6.24 -2.91
CA GLY A 212 10.06 5.97 -4.23
C GLY A 212 11.14 6.92 -4.73
N ASP A 213 11.26 6.93 -6.05
CA ASP A 213 12.20 7.75 -6.80
C ASP A 213 11.54 9.06 -7.26
N SER A 214 12.04 9.64 -8.37
CA SER A 214 11.51 10.86 -8.97
C SER A 214 10.05 10.75 -9.40
N ARG A 215 9.57 9.55 -9.74
CA ARG A 215 8.17 9.33 -10.13
C ARG A 215 7.22 9.39 -8.95
N VAL A 216 7.70 9.11 -7.72
CA VAL A 216 6.97 9.40 -6.48
C VAL A 216 7.15 10.84 -6.05
N PHE A 217 8.34 11.42 -6.25
CA PHE A 217 8.56 12.84 -5.98
C PHE A 217 7.58 13.72 -6.77
N GLN A 218 7.21 13.34 -8.00
CA GLN A 218 6.18 14.02 -8.80
C GLN A 218 4.81 14.11 -8.12
N CYS A 219 4.49 13.31 -7.10
CA CYS A 219 3.30 13.50 -6.27
C CYS A 219 3.31 14.84 -5.51
N THR A 220 4.44 15.55 -5.41
CA THR A 220 4.50 16.95 -4.95
C THR A 220 4.13 17.97 -6.02
N LYS A 221 4.19 17.57 -7.31
CA LYS A 221 4.00 18.44 -8.49
C LYS A 221 2.56 18.43 -9.01
N GLY A 222 1.66 17.71 -8.34
CA GLY A 222 0.22 17.66 -8.57
C GLY A 222 -0.18 16.62 -9.62
N ASN A 223 -0.86 17.00 -10.70
CA ASN A 223 -1.49 16.11 -11.68
C ASN A 223 -0.52 15.34 -12.58
N VAL A 224 0.78 15.64 -12.54
CA VAL A 224 1.84 14.79 -13.12
C VAL A 224 2.26 13.67 -12.15
N GLY A 225 1.87 13.76 -10.87
CA GLY A 225 1.99 12.71 -9.87
C GLY A 225 0.72 11.88 -9.77
N PHE A 226 0.86 10.59 -9.50
CA PHE A 226 -0.28 9.68 -9.44
C PHE A 226 -1.20 9.93 -8.24
N SER A 227 -0.73 10.60 -7.18
CA SER A 227 -1.50 10.82 -5.95
C SER A 227 -2.78 11.62 -6.19
N ASP A 228 -2.73 12.68 -7.00
CA ASP A 228 -3.90 13.53 -7.28
C ASP A 228 -5.02 12.71 -7.95
N TRP A 229 -4.63 11.85 -8.89
CA TRP A 229 -5.54 10.93 -9.57
C TRP A 229 -6.05 9.84 -8.64
N ALA A 230 -5.20 9.29 -7.76
CA ALA A 230 -5.59 8.30 -6.78
C ALA A 230 -6.63 8.86 -5.80
N VAL A 231 -6.46 10.10 -5.31
CA VAL A 231 -7.45 10.80 -4.49
C VAL A 231 -8.74 11.01 -5.29
N SER A 232 -8.63 11.61 -6.48
CA SER A 232 -9.78 11.97 -7.30
C SER A 232 -10.65 10.76 -7.66
N GLU A 233 -10.04 9.71 -8.20
CA GLU A 233 -10.74 8.53 -8.71
C GLU A 233 -11.12 7.53 -7.62
N SER A 234 -10.54 7.64 -6.42
CA SER A 234 -11.02 6.92 -5.24
C SER A 234 -12.25 7.57 -4.59
N GLY A 235 -12.59 8.80 -4.96
CA GLY A 235 -13.64 9.57 -4.29
C GLY A 235 -13.17 10.19 -2.97
N GLY A 236 -11.87 10.48 -2.85
CA GLY A 236 -11.29 11.06 -1.64
C GLY A 236 -11.19 10.09 -0.47
N LEU A 237 -11.10 8.78 -0.73
CA LEU A 237 -10.99 7.75 0.31
C LEU A 237 -9.68 7.82 1.11
N ALA A 238 -8.64 8.34 0.49
CA ALA A 238 -7.31 8.49 1.08
C ALA A 238 -6.77 9.88 0.78
N ALA A 239 -5.88 10.35 1.65
CA ALA A 239 -5.08 11.54 1.46
C ALA A 239 -3.62 11.16 1.24
N PHE A 240 -2.91 11.98 0.49
CA PHE A 240 -1.46 11.86 0.29
C PHE A 240 -0.79 13.14 0.79
N PRO A 241 -0.61 13.28 2.12
CA PRO A 241 0.02 14.46 2.70
C PRO A 241 1.44 14.67 2.16
N LEU A 242 1.81 15.91 1.87
CA LEU A 242 3.14 16.22 1.33
C LEU A 242 4.29 15.80 2.27
N ASN A 243 4.10 15.85 3.59
CA ASN A 243 5.08 15.38 4.57
C ASN A 243 5.24 13.84 4.60
N LEU A 244 4.29 13.10 4.03
CA LEU A 244 4.33 11.66 3.81
C LEU A 244 4.72 11.30 2.36
N ASN A 245 5.11 12.28 1.54
CA ASN A 245 5.79 12.00 0.29
C ASN A 245 7.29 11.77 0.55
N LYS A 246 7.70 10.51 0.44
CA LYS A 246 9.08 10.04 0.61
C LYS A 246 9.71 9.70 -0.74
N GLY A 247 9.30 10.37 -1.82
CA GLY A 247 9.97 10.32 -3.12
C GLY A 247 11.20 11.20 -3.13
N ILE A 248 12.32 10.69 -3.63
CA ILE A 248 13.54 11.49 -3.84
C ILE A 248 14.04 11.27 -5.26
N ASP A 249 14.24 12.37 -5.98
CA ASP A 249 14.73 12.32 -7.36
C ASP A 249 16.04 11.52 -7.47
N GLY A 250 16.10 10.60 -8.44
CA GLY A 250 17.27 9.78 -8.71
C GLY A 250 17.55 8.65 -7.70
N ASN A 251 16.72 8.46 -6.66
CA ASN A 251 16.93 7.37 -5.70
C ASN A 251 16.81 6.00 -6.36
N THR A 252 17.77 5.14 -6.04
CA THR A 252 17.72 3.69 -6.22
C THR A 252 17.11 3.00 -5.01
N THR A 253 16.70 1.74 -5.12
CA THR A 253 16.18 0.95 -3.99
C THR A 253 17.21 0.78 -2.87
N SER A 254 18.51 0.78 -3.16
CA SER A 254 19.57 0.77 -2.13
C SER A 254 19.56 2.05 -1.29
N GLN A 255 19.33 3.21 -1.93
CA GLN A 255 19.25 4.50 -1.22
C GLN A 255 17.94 4.62 -0.44
N MET A 256 16.82 4.11 -0.98
CA MET A 256 15.55 4.02 -0.24
C MET A 256 15.69 3.13 1.00
N LEU A 257 16.35 1.97 0.86
CA LEU A 257 16.62 1.07 1.97
C LEU A 257 17.48 1.75 3.05
N ALA A 258 18.54 2.47 2.66
CA ALA A 258 19.42 3.16 3.60
C ALA A 258 18.69 4.23 4.44
N ARG A 259 17.63 4.85 3.90
CA ARG A 259 16.81 5.84 4.62
C ARG A 259 15.52 5.29 5.22
N LEU A 260 15.25 3.98 5.10
CA LEU A 260 13.99 3.38 5.52
C LEU A 260 13.67 3.70 6.99
N GLU A 261 14.64 3.58 7.89
CA GLU A 261 14.44 3.82 9.33
C GLU A 261 14.12 5.29 9.61
N ALA A 262 14.97 6.20 9.13
CA ALA A 262 14.88 7.63 9.45
C ALA A 262 13.71 8.34 8.75
N ASP A 263 13.31 7.88 7.55
CA ASP A 263 12.35 8.60 6.73
C ASP A 263 10.96 7.94 6.68
N VAL A 264 10.90 6.60 6.68
CA VAL A 264 9.62 5.88 6.59
C VAL A 264 9.18 5.38 7.97
N LEU A 265 10.04 4.64 8.67
CA LEU A 265 9.66 3.99 9.91
C LEU A 265 9.52 4.97 11.08
N ALA A 266 10.27 6.06 11.08
CA ALA A 266 10.08 7.19 12.00
C ALA A 266 8.67 7.80 11.91
N ASN A 267 8.00 7.69 10.74
CA ASN A 267 6.64 8.19 10.52
C ASN A 267 5.56 7.10 10.69
N SER A 268 5.90 5.92 11.22
CA SER A 268 5.00 4.75 11.27
C SER A 268 3.72 4.95 12.08
N ALA A 269 3.62 5.98 12.92
CA ALA A 269 2.38 6.32 13.62
C ALA A 269 1.37 7.11 12.75
N SER A 270 1.84 7.70 11.64
CA SER A 270 1.07 8.64 10.82
C SER A 270 0.42 8.03 9.58
N PHE A 271 0.69 6.77 9.28
CA PHE A 271 0.11 6.05 8.13
C PHE A 271 -0.06 4.58 8.45
N ASP A 272 -1.03 3.92 7.84
CA ASP A 272 -1.15 2.44 7.86
C ASP A 272 -0.93 1.81 6.49
N VAL A 273 -1.06 2.59 5.42
CA VAL A 273 -0.86 2.15 4.03
C VAL A 273 0.31 2.91 3.42
N MET A 274 1.19 2.18 2.72
CA MET A 274 2.30 2.74 1.95
C MET A 274 2.18 2.32 0.49
N VAL A 275 2.34 3.26 -0.45
CA VAL A 275 2.48 2.99 -1.88
C VAL A 275 3.94 3.13 -2.29
N HIS A 276 4.53 2.07 -2.84
CA HIS A 276 5.89 2.08 -3.38
C HIS A 276 5.88 2.16 -4.90
N PHE A 277 6.67 3.07 -5.45
CA PHE A 277 6.94 3.15 -6.88
C PHE A 277 8.32 3.76 -7.11
N GLY A 278 9.28 3.02 -7.69
CA GLY A 278 10.59 3.64 -7.86
C GLY A 278 11.81 2.76 -8.13
N THR A 279 11.68 1.63 -8.82
CA THR A 279 12.87 0.80 -9.11
C THR A 279 13.57 1.16 -10.43
N GLY A 280 13.13 2.21 -11.13
CA GLY A 280 13.59 2.57 -12.47
C GLY A 280 15.03 3.07 -12.48
N ASN A 281 15.43 3.85 -11.47
CA ASN A 281 16.81 4.32 -11.34
C ASN A 281 17.81 3.19 -11.08
N ASP A 282 17.38 2.06 -10.53
CA ASP A 282 18.25 0.89 -10.37
C ASP A 282 18.80 0.43 -11.72
N ARG A 283 17.97 0.47 -12.77
CA ARG A 283 18.35 0.10 -14.13
C ARG A 283 19.27 1.13 -14.75
N ILE A 284 18.96 2.41 -14.58
CA ILE A 284 19.77 3.55 -15.06
C ILE A 284 21.17 3.54 -14.41
N LYS A 285 21.27 3.12 -13.15
CA LYS A 285 22.53 3.02 -12.40
C LYS A 285 23.23 1.65 -12.52
N GLY A 286 22.72 0.75 -13.37
CA GLY A 286 23.35 -0.53 -13.64
C GLY A 286 23.32 -1.54 -12.48
N MET A 287 22.41 -1.37 -11.51
CA MET A 287 22.24 -2.31 -10.39
C MET A 287 21.85 -3.71 -10.90
N SER A 288 22.15 -4.79 -10.17
CA SER A 288 21.69 -6.13 -10.58
C SER A 288 20.19 -6.31 -10.32
N LEU A 289 19.55 -7.26 -11.00
CA LEU A 289 18.14 -7.62 -10.78
C LEU A 289 17.92 -8.10 -9.33
N GLU A 290 18.82 -8.97 -8.87
CA GLU A 290 18.78 -9.61 -7.56
C GLU A 290 18.95 -8.59 -6.44
N GLN A 291 19.79 -7.58 -6.64
CA GLN A 291 19.97 -6.53 -5.65
C GLN A 291 18.70 -5.68 -5.49
N THR A 292 18.05 -5.30 -6.61
CA THR A 292 16.76 -4.59 -6.56
C THR A 292 15.72 -5.41 -5.80
N ILE A 293 15.57 -6.70 -6.13
CA ILE A 293 14.62 -7.61 -5.47
C ILE A 293 14.90 -7.70 -3.96
N ARG A 294 16.15 -7.97 -3.56
CA ARG A 294 16.52 -8.06 -2.13
C ARG A 294 16.19 -6.77 -1.36
N ASN A 295 16.46 -5.61 -1.96
CA ASN A 295 16.17 -4.33 -1.33
C ASN A 295 14.66 -4.15 -1.10
N VAL A 296 13.82 -4.39 -2.12
CA VAL A 296 12.38 -4.22 -1.99
C VAL A 296 11.75 -5.25 -1.05
N GLU A 297 12.20 -6.50 -1.09
CA GLU A 297 11.77 -7.55 -0.15
C GLU A 297 12.04 -7.14 1.30
N TYR A 298 13.22 -6.61 1.59
CA TYR A 298 13.55 -6.13 2.93
C TYR A 298 12.65 -4.97 3.37
N MET A 299 12.45 -3.97 2.51
CA MET A 299 11.59 -2.83 2.81
C MET A 299 10.14 -3.28 3.09
N TYR A 300 9.60 -4.19 2.27
CA TYR A 300 8.25 -4.69 2.44
C TYR A 300 8.11 -5.53 3.69
N ALA A 301 9.03 -6.46 3.96
CA ALA A 301 9.02 -7.28 5.17
C ALA A 301 9.09 -6.41 6.44
N ALA A 302 9.91 -5.35 6.44
CA ALA A 302 10.02 -4.43 7.57
C ALA A 302 8.70 -3.69 7.88
N LEU A 303 7.93 -3.32 6.85
CA LEU A 303 6.64 -2.65 6.98
C LEU A 303 5.52 -3.62 7.35
N ILE A 304 5.44 -4.77 6.70
CA ILE A 304 4.44 -5.81 6.96
C ILE A 304 4.57 -6.37 8.38
N LYS A 305 5.81 -6.61 8.86
CA LYS A 305 6.06 -7.01 10.27
C LYS A 305 5.55 -5.99 11.28
N ARG A 306 5.47 -4.70 10.89
CA ARG A 306 4.90 -3.62 11.69
C ARG A 306 3.39 -3.44 11.45
N GLY A 307 2.74 -4.34 10.73
CA GLY A 307 1.31 -4.32 10.45
C GLY A 307 0.88 -3.26 9.45
N LYS A 308 1.79 -2.83 8.57
CA LYS A 308 1.47 -1.89 7.49
C LYS A 308 1.01 -2.63 6.25
N VAL A 309 0.12 -2.00 5.49
CA VAL A 309 -0.29 -2.46 4.17
C VAL A 309 0.64 -1.85 3.14
N VAL A 310 1.18 -2.66 2.24
CA VAL A 310 2.05 -2.21 1.15
C VAL A 310 1.33 -2.37 -0.18
N ILE A 311 1.28 -1.31 -0.97
CA ILE A 311 0.83 -1.29 -2.36
C ILE A 311 2.07 -1.04 -3.23
N ALA A 312 2.46 -1.99 -4.07
CA ALA A 312 3.56 -1.81 -5.02
C ALA A 312 3.01 -1.52 -6.41
N VAL A 313 3.51 -0.45 -7.04
CA VAL A 313 3.31 -0.20 -8.46
C VAL A 313 4.31 -1.05 -9.25
N ALA A 314 3.80 -1.93 -10.10
CA ALA A 314 4.60 -2.91 -10.88
C ALA A 314 5.37 -2.26 -12.04
N GLU A 315 6.08 -1.17 -11.77
CA GLU A 315 6.83 -0.36 -12.72
C GLU A 315 6.02 0.19 -13.91
N THR A 316 6.65 1.07 -14.68
CA THR A 316 6.12 1.61 -15.94
C THR A 316 7.12 1.36 -17.06
N PRO A 317 6.66 1.23 -18.32
CA PRO A 317 7.52 1.23 -19.49
C PRO A 317 8.42 2.47 -19.52
N ILE A 318 9.64 2.31 -20.04
CA ILE A 318 10.64 3.38 -20.14
C ILE A 318 11.32 3.33 -21.51
N ILE A 319 11.64 4.49 -22.09
CA ILE A 319 12.35 4.55 -23.36
C ILE A 319 13.84 4.22 -23.15
N GLY A 320 14.27 3.06 -23.63
CA GLY A 320 15.69 2.65 -23.59
C GLY A 320 16.64 3.41 -24.53
N ALA A 321 16.15 4.15 -25.55
CA ALA A 321 17.03 4.85 -26.50
C ALA A 321 17.33 6.32 -26.13
N ASN A 322 16.33 7.06 -25.63
CA ASN A 322 16.47 8.47 -25.22
C ASN A 322 16.90 8.63 -23.74
N VAL A 323 16.66 7.61 -22.91
CA VAL A 323 17.20 7.48 -21.54
C VAL A 323 18.39 6.52 -21.49
N GLY A 324 18.69 5.85 -22.62
CA GLY A 324 19.94 5.10 -22.84
C GLY A 324 20.08 3.77 -22.10
N LEU A 325 18.99 3.04 -21.80
CA LEU A 325 19.12 1.72 -21.19
C LEU A 325 19.68 0.67 -22.17
N PRO A 326 20.79 -0.01 -21.80
CA PRO A 326 21.29 -1.16 -22.55
C PRO A 326 20.27 -2.31 -22.57
N ALA A 327 20.34 -3.17 -23.59
CA ALA A 327 19.42 -4.31 -23.77
C ALA A 327 19.25 -5.18 -22.50
N GLN A 328 20.34 -5.44 -21.78
CA GLN A 328 20.27 -6.18 -20.52
C GLN A 328 19.48 -5.43 -19.42
N GLN A 329 19.60 -4.11 -19.35
CA GLN A 329 18.85 -3.31 -18.38
C GLN A 329 17.36 -3.22 -18.75
N THR A 330 17.04 -3.18 -20.04
CA THR A 330 15.65 -3.31 -20.53
C THR A 330 15.06 -4.66 -20.13
N ALA A 331 15.79 -5.75 -20.34
CA ALA A 331 15.36 -7.09 -19.92
C ALA A 331 15.18 -7.19 -18.39
N ASN A 332 16.11 -6.62 -17.61
CA ASN A 332 16.01 -6.59 -16.15
C ASN A 332 14.83 -5.75 -15.66
N HIS A 333 14.50 -4.64 -16.33
CA HIS A 333 13.36 -3.79 -16.00
C HIS A 333 12.05 -4.57 -16.15
N PHE A 334 11.89 -5.27 -17.28
CA PHE A 334 10.75 -6.15 -17.50
C PHE A 334 10.73 -7.34 -16.51
N ALA A 335 11.89 -7.89 -16.15
CA ALA A 335 11.97 -8.95 -15.15
C ALA A 335 11.52 -8.48 -13.76
N ILE A 336 11.83 -7.24 -13.34
CA ILE A 336 11.28 -6.65 -12.10
C ILE A 336 9.77 -6.48 -12.18
N HIS A 337 9.26 -5.96 -13.30
CA HIS A 337 7.82 -5.89 -13.54
C HIS A 337 7.15 -7.27 -13.36
N ASN A 338 7.69 -8.32 -13.97
CA ASN A 338 7.17 -9.68 -13.80
C ASN A 338 7.32 -10.21 -12.36
N TRP A 339 8.40 -9.88 -11.66
CA TRP A 339 8.57 -10.25 -10.25
C TRP A 339 7.49 -9.60 -9.38
N TYR A 340 7.14 -8.33 -9.64
CA TYR A 340 6.02 -7.68 -8.98
C TYR A 340 4.71 -8.43 -9.21
N LEU A 341 4.42 -8.88 -10.43
CA LEU A 341 3.15 -9.56 -10.71
C LEU A 341 3.08 -10.97 -10.12
N ASN A 342 4.19 -11.70 -10.10
CA ASN A 342 4.18 -13.14 -9.82
C ASN A 342 4.69 -13.51 -8.42
N VAL A 343 5.56 -12.69 -7.82
CA VAL A 343 6.24 -13.02 -6.56
C VAL A 343 5.82 -12.10 -5.43
N ALA A 344 5.82 -10.77 -5.64
CA ALA A 344 5.49 -9.82 -4.57
C ALA A 344 4.14 -10.08 -3.85
N PRO A 345 3.06 -10.55 -4.51
CA PRO A 345 1.81 -10.89 -3.82
C PRO A 345 1.96 -12.00 -2.77
N SER A 346 2.86 -12.97 -3.02
CA SER A 346 3.15 -14.04 -2.06
C SER A 346 3.82 -13.54 -0.76
N LEU A 347 4.35 -12.30 -0.78
CA LEU A 347 4.93 -11.63 0.37
C LEU A 347 3.90 -10.83 1.18
N GLY A 348 2.62 -10.85 0.79
CA GLY A 348 1.57 -10.04 1.40
C GLY A 348 1.50 -8.60 0.88
N VAL A 349 2.10 -8.33 -0.28
CA VAL A 349 2.07 -7.02 -0.94
C VAL A 349 0.88 -6.96 -1.91
N LEU A 350 0.14 -5.86 -1.89
CA LEU A 350 -0.86 -5.56 -2.91
C LEU A 350 -0.16 -4.98 -4.13
N VAL A 351 -0.44 -5.47 -5.32
CA VAL A 351 0.27 -5.05 -6.53
C VAL A 351 -0.69 -4.42 -7.52
N VAL A 352 -0.29 -3.28 -8.09
CA VAL A 352 -1.02 -2.60 -9.16
C VAL A 352 -0.21 -2.58 -10.44
N ASN A 353 -0.85 -2.91 -11.56
CA ASN A 353 -0.20 -2.99 -12.86
C ASN A 353 -0.65 -1.85 -13.79
N PRO A 354 0.10 -0.73 -13.89
CA PRO A 354 -0.14 0.27 -14.92
C PRO A 354 0.53 -0.06 -16.26
N TRP A 355 1.45 -1.02 -16.31
CA TRP A 355 2.31 -1.30 -17.47
C TRP A 355 1.50 -1.65 -18.72
N ASP A 356 0.52 -2.53 -18.59
CA ASP A 356 -0.29 -3.04 -19.71
C ASP A 356 -1.01 -1.93 -20.48
N GLU A 357 -1.37 -0.85 -19.80
CA GLU A 357 -2.03 0.31 -20.39
C GLU A 357 -1.04 1.40 -20.84
N MET A 358 0.20 1.32 -20.37
CA MET A 358 1.24 2.30 -20.66
C MET A 358 2.22 1.85 -21.74
N VAL A 359 2.29 0.57 -22.08
CA VAL A 359 3.25 0.03 -23.06
C VAL A 359 2.73 0.22 -24.47
N ASP A 360 3.61 0.61 -25.39
CA ASP A 360 3.33 0.60 -26.81
C ASP A 360 3.42 -0.85 -27.34
N PRO A 361 2.32 -1.47 -27.77
CA PRO A 361 2.34 -2.83 -28.30
C PRO A 361 3.21 -2.95 -29.57
N ALA A 362 3.43 -1.86 -30.29
CA ALA A 362 4.30 -1.83 -31.47
C ALA A 362 5.80 -1.85 -31.12
N SER A 363 6.17 -1.61 -29.85
CA SER A 363 7.58 -1.55 -29.43
C SER A 363 8.26 -2.91 -29.31
N GLY A 364 7.51 -4.01 -29.37
CA GLY A 364 8.03 -5.38 -29.29
C GLY A 364 8.81 -5.60 -27.99
N SER A 365 10.01 -6.17 -28.09
CA SER A 365 10.90 -6.44 -26.95
C SER A 365 11.58 -5.19 -26.35
N ASN A 366 11.31 -4.00 -26.90
CA ASN A 366 11.85 -2.77 -26.35
C ASN A 366 11.01 -2.19 -25.21
N PHE A 367 9.74 -2.59 -25.10
CA PHE A 367 8.80 -2.16 -24.07
C PHE A 367 8.76 -0.64 -23.87
N TRP A 368 8.63 0.11 -24.96
CA TRP A 368 8.54 1.56 -24.90
C TRP A 368 7.17 1.99 -24.36
N PRO A 369 7.08 3.14 -23.68
CA PRO A 369 5.80 3.73 -23.34
C PRO A 369 5.04 4.15 -24.59
N LEU A 370 3.72 3.99 -24.56
CA LEU A 370 2.80 4.53 -25.54
C LEU A 370 2.91 6.06 -25.56
N GLY A 371 2.87 6.63 -26.77
CA GLY A 371 3.07 8.06 -27.00
C GLY A 371 2.16 8.94 -26.15
N GLY A 372 2.74 9.98 -25.54
CA GLY A 372 2.02 10.96 -24.71
C GLY A 372 1.79 10.55 -23.25
N LEU A 373 2.18 9.35 -22.84
CA LEU A 373 2.05 8.89 -21.44
C LEU A 373 3.27 9.22 -20.57
N THR A 374 4.43 9.49 -21.17
CA THR A 374 5.63 10.00 -20.49
C THR A 374 6.10 11.29 -21.16
N GLY A 375 6.62 12.22 -20.36
CA GLY A 375 7.09 13.53 -20.85
C GLY A 375 8.51 13.48 -21.43
N ASP A 376 9.36 12.65 -20.84
CA ASP A 376 10.79 12.51 -21.20
C ASP A 376 11.21 11.05 -21.43
N GLY A 377 10.24 10.14 -21.57
CA GLY A 377 10.48 8.70 -21.69
C GLY A 377 10.60 7.95 -20.36
N LEU A 378 10.52 8.64 -19.20
CA LEU A 378 10.54 8.03 -17.87
C LEU A 378 9.42 8.58 -16.97
N HIS A 379 9.31 9.91 -16.88
CA HIS A 379 8.38 10.58 -15.98
C HIS A 379 6.98 10.66 -16.61
N PRO A 380 5.93 10.23 -15.90
CA PRO A 380 4.56 10.33 -16.39
C PRO A 380 4.14 11.75 -16.78
N THR A 381 3.40 11.87 -17.88
CA THR A 381 2.53 13.03 -18.11
C THR A 381 1.27 12.92 -17.22
N PRO A 382 0.37 13.92 -17.18
CA PRO A 382 -0.90 13.75 -16.49
C PRO A 382 -1.72 12.55 -16.98
N ALA A 383 -1.58 12.15 -18.25
CA ALA A 383 -2.21 10.94 -18.78
C ALA A 383 -1.59 9.65 -18.24
N GLY A 384 -0.26 9.55 -18.20
CA GLY A 384 0.41 8.40 -17.56
C GLY A 384 0.15 8.34 -16.06
N ALA A 385 0.22 9.48 -15.37
CA ALA A 385 -0.02 9.60 -13.94
C ALA A 385 -1.44 9.17 -13.55
N ARG A 386 -2.42 9.48 -14.40
CA ARG A 386 -3.80 9.04 -14.22
C ARG A 386 -3.94 7.52 -14.27
N ILE A 387 -3.29 6.85 -15.22
CA ILE A 387 -3.34 5.38 -15.32
C ILE A 387 -2.82 4.76 -14.02
N ILE A 388 -1.66 5.22 -13.54
CA ILE A 388 -1.07 4.76 -12.28
C ILE A 388 -2.03 5.05 -11.10
N GLY A 389 -2.51 6.28 -11.00
CA GLY A 389 -3.37 6.72 -9.90
C GLY A 389 -4.70 5.99 -9.85
N ARG A 390 -5.32 5.69 -11.01
CA ARG A 390 -6.54 4.88 -11.08
C ARG A 390 -6.32 3.47 -10.57
N LYS A 391 -5.22 2.81 -10.95
CA LYS A 391 -4.90 1.47 -10.44
C LYS A 391 -4.67 1.48 -8.92
N VAL A 392 -4.01 2.52 -8.40
CA VAL A 392 -3.89 2.72 -6.94
C VAL A 392 -5.27 2.92 -6.31
N ALA A 393 -6.12 3.77 -6.90
CA ALA A 393 -7.48 4.01 -6.42
C ALA A 393 -8.34 2.75 -6.34
N GLU A 394 -8.21 1.82 -7.30
CA GLU A 394 -8.91 0.53 -7.28
C GLU A 394 -8.56 -0.30 -6.03
N VAL A 395 -7.30 -0.25 -5.57
CA VAL A 395 -6.88 -0.91 -4.33
C VAL A 395 -7.36 -0.14 -3.10
N LEU A 396 -7.24 1.19 -3.11
CA LEU A 396 -7.73 2.03 -2.00
C LEU A 396 -9.22 1.82 -1.74
N LYS A 397 -10.04 1.66 -2.79
CA LYS A 397 -11.48 1.33 -2.68
C LYS A 397 -11.78 0.01 -1.98
N ARG A 398 -10.81 -0.90 -1.90
CA ARG A 398 -10.94 -2.18 -1.17
C ARG A 398 -10.49 -2.06 0.28
N LEU A 399 -9.64 -1.09 0.59
CA LEU A 399 -9.05 -0.89 1.92
C LEU A 399 -9.86 0.10 2.76
N PHE A 400 -10.40 1.13 2.13
CA PHE A 400 -11.12 2.22 2.77
C PHE A 400 -12.60 2.19 2.39
N THR A 401 -13.47 2.45 3.37
CA THR A 401 -14.93 2.37 3.21
C THR A 401 -15.63 3.73 3.24
N PHE A 402 -14.94 4.80 3.68
CA PHE A 402 -15.53 6.12 3.87
C PHE A 402 -14.92 7.14 2.92
N SER A 403 -15.63 7.40 1.82
CA SER A 403 -15.25 8.45 0.86
C SER A 403 -15.32 9.84 1.49
N ALA A 404 -14.73 10.82 0.80
CA ALA A 404 -14.90 12.22 1.20
C ALA A 404 -16.39 12.58 1.19
N ILE A 405 -16.85 13.18 2.30
CA ILE A 405 -18.24 13.58 2.47
C ILE A 405 -18.47 14.86 1.66
N LEU A 406 -19.32 14.77 0.64
CA LEU A 406 -19.79 15.93 -0.11
C LEU A 406 -21.00 16.55 0.59
N PRO A 407 -21.15 17.89 0.60
CA PRO A 407 -22.25 18.57 1.27
C PRO A 407 -23.59 18.16 0.66
N THR A 408 -24.58 17.91 1.51
CA THR A 408 -25.96 17.57 1.11
C THR A 408 -26.95 18.73 1.27
N ALA A 409 -26.52 19.83 1.88
CA ALA A 409 -27.30 21.04 2.13
C ALA A 409 -26.37 22.26 2.25
N ASN A 410 -26.91 23.47 2.02
CA ASN A 410 -26.22 24.75 2.28
C ASN A 410 -26.26 25.07 3.78
N VAL A 411 -25.55 24.28 4.59
CA VAL A 411 -25.47 24.48 6.04
C VAL A 411 -24.24 25.32 6.34
N ALA A 412 -24.46 26.59 6.69
CA ALA A 412 -23.38 27.52 7.01
C ALA A 412 -22.71 27.17 8.35
N PHE A 413 -21.41 27.42 8.44
CA PHE A 413 -20.66 27.37 9.67
C PHE A 413 -21.20 28.37 10.69
N ASP A 414 -21.44 27.86 11.89
CA ASP A 414 -21.73 28.60 13.11
C ASP A 414 -20.93 27.99 14.27
N ALA A 415 -20.18 28.80 15.02
CA ALA A 415 -19.27 28.27 16.04
C ALA A 415 -19.98 27.58 17.21
N ALA A 416 -21.23 27.95 17.51
CA ALA A 416 -21.99 27.44 18.65
C ALA A 416 -22.96 26.33 18.23
N LEU A 417 -23.65 26.51 17.11
CA LEU A 417 -24.76 25.64 16.69
C LEU A 417 -24.33 24.58 15.67
N VAL A 418 -23.45 24.95 14.74
CA VAL A 418 -23.04 24.07 13.63
C VAL A 418 -21.54 24.18 13.37
N PRO A 419 -20.69 23.73 14.31
CA PRO A 419 -19.25 23.93 14.21
C PRO A 419 -18.64 23.18 13.01
N GLY A 420 -19.32 22.16 12.48
CA GLY A 420 -18.93 21.43 11.28
C GLY A 420 -19.56 21.94 9.97
N GLY A 421 -20.26 23.07 10.01
CA GLY A 421 -20.89 23.66 8.82
C GLY A 421 -19.85 24.21 7.82
N SER A 422 -20.32 24.51 6.61
CA SER A 422 -19.51 25.02 5.52
C SER A 422 -19.04 26.45 5.79
N LEU A 423 -17.75 26.71 5.55
CA LEU A 423 -17.18 28.07 5.61
C LEU A 423 -17.51 28.91 4.37
N ILE A 424 -17.99 28.28 3.28
CA ILE A 424 -18.44 28.99 2.08
C ILE A 424 -19.97 29.17 2.08
N PRO A 425 -20.47 30.24 1.44
CA PRO A 425 -21.90 30.58 1.49
C PRO A 425 -22.80 29.70 0.61
N ASN A 426 -22.27 28.99 -0.40
CA ASN A 426 -23.10 28.25 -1.35
C ASN A 426 -22.47 26.91 -1.77
N SER A 427 -22.54 25.92 -0.88
CA SER A 427 -21.96 24.59 -1.08
C SER A 427 -22.64 23.78 -2.21
N LEU A 428 -23.96 23.96 -2.38
CA LEU A 428 -24.77 23.28 -3.39
C LEU A 428 -24.88 24.03 -4.72
N LEU A 429 -24.15 25.15 -4.85
CA LEU A 429 -24.10 25.96 -6.06
C LEU A 429 -25.50 26.38 -6.53
N THR A 430 -26.38 26.84 -5.66
CA THR A 430 -27.75 27.25 -6.01
C THR A 430 -27.82 28.65 -6.62
N GLY A 431 -28.94 28.97 -7.27
CA GLY A 431 -29.20 30.28 -7.90
C GLY A 431 -28.33 30.59 -9.13
N THR A 432 -28.52 31.80 -9.69
CA THR A 432 -27.95 32.24 -10.98
C THR A 432 -27.34 33.63 -10.95
N ASN A 433 -27.21 34.25 -9.77
CA ASN A 433 -26.81 35.65 -9.62
C ASN A 433 -25.33 35.82 -9.27
N GLY A 434 -24.49 34.85 -9.64
CA GLY A 434 -23.03 34.97 -9.48
C GLY A 434 -22.44 36.06 -10.37
N LEU A 435 -21.25 36.53 -10.02
CA LEU A 435 -20.55 37.59 -10.74
C LEU A 435 -19.65 37.00 -11.85
N MET A 436 -19.92 37.37 -13.10
CA MET A 436 -18.94 37.24 -14.18
C MET A 436 -17.99 38.44 -14.10
N GLY A 437 -16.84 38.25 -13.45
CA GLY A 437 -15.86 39.31 -13.27
C GLY A 437 -15.01 39.55 -14.51
N ASP A 438 -14.21 40.61 -14.44
CA ASP A 438 -13.39 41.08 -15.55
C ASP A 438 -12.43 40.01 -16.07
N GLY A 439 -12.19 40.05 -17.39
CA GLY A 439 -11.25 39.15 -18.06
C GLY A 439 -11.69 37.69 -18.19
N SER A 440 -12.85 37.30 -17.64
CA SER A 440 -13.37 35.91 -17.70
C SER A 440 -13.81 35.46 -19.08
N ASN A 441 -14.09 36.40 -20.00
CA ASN A 441 -14.71 36.15 -21.31
C ASN A 441 -15.96 35.26 -21.23
N ALA A 442 -16.68 35.38 -20.12
CA ALA A 442 -17.76 34.48 -19.76
C ALA A 442 -19.14 35.04 -20.09
N THR A 443 -20.06 34.15 -20.48
CA THR A 443 -21.49 34.44 -20.65
C THR A 443 -22.33 33.36 -19.97
N GLY A 444 -23.62 33.62 -19.75
CA GLY A 444 -24.57 32.63 -19.22
C GLY A 444 -24.82 32.73 -17.72
N GLN A 445 -24.97 31.60 -17.04
CA GLN A 445 -25.46 31.52 -15.66
C GLN A 445 -24.37 31.06 -14.69
N LEU A 446 -24.19 31.81 -13.61
CA LEU A 446 -23.26 31.48 -12.52
C LEU A 446 -24.00 31.32 -11.20
N ALA A 447 -23.65 30.29 -10.42
CA ALA A 447 -24.19 30.10 -9.08
C ALA A 447 -24.04 31.35 -8.20
N SER A 448 -25.05 31.63 -7.36
CA SER A 448 -25.01 32.77 -6.44
C SER A 448 -23.79 32.68 -5.51
N SER A 449 -23.27 33.84 -5.08
CA SER A 449 -22.07 33.93 -4.23
C SER A 449 -20.78 33.38 -4.85
N CYS A 450 -20.80 33.01 -6.13
CA CYS A 450 -19.63 32.62 -6.89
C CYS A 450 -19.18 33.77 -7.79
N THR A 451 -17.88 33.86 -8.03
CA THR A 451 -17.27 34.79 -8.99
C THR A 451 -16.47 33.99 -10.00
N LEU A 452 -16.57 34.37 -11.27
CA LEU A 452 -15.75 33.83 -12.35
C LEU A 452 -14.81 34.94 -12.85
N LEU A 453 -13.50 34.70 -12.81
CA LEU A 453 -12.45 35.65 -13.17
C LEU A 453 -11.56 35.02 -14.26
N GLY A 454 -10.92 35.86 -15.08
CA GLY A 454 -9.96 35.37 -16.05
C GLY A 454 -8.72 36.25 -16.16
N SER A 455 -7.60 35.60 -16.48
CA SER A 455 -6.35 36.26 -16.86
C SER A 455 -5.83 35.61 -18.14
N ASP A 456 -5.32 36.42 -19.08
CA ASP A 456 -4.70 35.92 -20.32
C ASP A 456 -5.63 35.10 -21.22
N LEU A 457 -6.96 35.29 -21.12
CA LEU A 457 -7.96 34.53 -21.86
C LEU A 457 -8.24 35.05 -23.28
N ASN A 458 -7.42 35.96 -23.81
CA ASN A 458 -7.60 36.50 -25.17
C ASN A 458 -7.73 35.36 -26.21
N GLY A 459 -8.83 35.34 -26.97
CA GLY A 459 -9.13 34.29 -27.94
C GLY A 459 -9.92 33.09 -27.40
N LEU A 460 -10.26 33.08 -26.10
CA LEU A 460 -11.17 32.12 -25.48
C LEU A 460 -12.56 32.69 -25.24
N ALA A 461 -13.55 31.84 -25.37
CA ALA A 461 -14.92 32.06 -24.92
C ALA A 461 -15.26 31.06 -23.82
N VAL A 462 -15.95 31.54 -22.78
CA VAL A 462 -16.44 30.71 -21.68
C VAL A 462 -17.95 30.79 -21.62
N ALA A 463 -18.64 29.67 -21.84
CA ALA A 463 -20.08 29.57 -21.64
C ALA A 463 -20.34 28.89 -20.30
N ALA A 464 -20.85 29.66 -19.33
CA ALA A 464 -21.25 29.16 -18.03
C ALA A 464 -22.74 28.78 -18.03
N SER A 465 -23.06 27.61 -17.49
CA SER A 465 -24.44 27.15 -17.36
C SER A 465 -24.62 26.30 -16.11
N LYS A 466 -25.85 25.87 -15.86
CA LYS A 466 -26.20 25.01 -14.72
C LYS A 466 -26.87 23.73 -15.19
N GLU A 467 -26.55 22.64 -14.52
CA GLU A 467 -27.24 21.37 -14.67
C GLU A 467 -27.75 20.91 -13.30
N ALA A 468 -28.90 20.22 -13.26
CA ALA A 468 -29.35 19.57 -12.03
C ALA A 468 -28.37 18.45 -11.64
N ALA A 469 -28.17 18.26 -10.33
CA ALA A 469 -27.45 17.13 -9.77
C ALA A 469 -28.36 16.38 -8.80
N ASP A 470 -27.96 15.18 -8.38
CA ASP A 470 -28.69 14.41 -7.35
C ASP A 470 -28.87 15.23 -6.06
N VAL A 471 -27.91 16.10 -5.77
CA VAL A 471 -27.96 17.10 -4.70
C VAL A 471 -27.52 18.45 -5.26
N GLY A 472 -28.43 19.42 -5.27
CA GLY A 472 -28.15 20.79 -5.72
C GLY A 472 -27.94 20.89 -7.23
N PHE A 473 -26.92 21.63 -7.65
CA PHE A 473 -26.63 21.88 -9.05
C PHE A 473 -25.15 21.65 -9.37
N LYS A 474 -24.87 21.30 -10.63
CA LYS A 474 -23.54 21.42 -11.22
C LYS A 474 -23.39 22.82 -11.82
N GLN A 475 -22.30 23.50 -11.50
CA GLN A 475 -21.83 24.63 -12.31
C GLN A 475 -21.04 24.06 -13.48
N VAL A 476 -21.45 24.40 -14.70
CA VAL A 476 -20.82 23.96 -15.94
C VAL A 476 -20.07 25.13 -16.56
N LEU A 477 -18.83 24.88 -16.97
CA LEU A 477 -17.95 25.83 -17.66
C LEU A 477 -17.48 25.20 -18.97
N ARG A 478 -18.05 25.65 -20.07
CA ARG A 478 -17.67 25.24 -21.43
C ARG A 478 -16.64 26.23 -21.98
N ILE A 479 -15.43 25.75 -22.26
CA ILE A 479 -14.32 26.58 -22.74
C ILE A 479 -14.01 26.21 -24.19
N THR A 480 -14.04 27.22 -25.08
CA THR A 480 -13.74 27.08 -26.51
C THR A 480 -12.85 28.22 -27.01
N GLY A 481 -12.24 28.02 -28.18
CA GLY A 481 -11.39 29.02 -28.84
C GLY A 481 -9.90 28.73 -28.67
N MET A 482 -9.03 29.64 -29.12
CA MET A 482 -7.58 29.46 -29.06
C MET A 482 -6.96 30.61 -28.29
N PRO A 483 -6.38 30.36 -27.10
CA PRO A 483 -5.81 31.43 -26.30
C PRO A 483 -4.48 31.89 -26.88
N SER A 484 -4.21 33.19 -26.84
CA SER A 484 -2.91 33.76 -27.21
C SER A 484 -2.06 34.20 -26.01
N GLY A 485 -2.64 34.26 -24.81
CA GLY A 485 -1.92 34.65 -23.58
C GLY A 485 -0.93 33.59 -23.10
N THR A 486 0.02 33.98 -22.25
CA THR A 486 1.13 33.11 -21.81
C THR A 486 0.67 32.03 -20.83
N THR A 487 -0.21 32.37 -19.89
CA THR A 487 -0.82 31.38 -18.97
C THR A 487 -2.32 31.65 -18.83
N PRO A 488 -3.11 31.33 -19.87
CA PRO A 488 -4.56 31.55 -19.89
C PRO A 488 -5.20 30.81 -18.73
N THR A 489 -5.73 31.56 -17.75
CA THR A 489 -6.24 31.02 -16.49
C THR A 489 -7.65 31.50 -16.23
N LEU A 490 -8.56 30.55 -16.02
CA LEU A 490 -9.93 30.79 -15.60
C LEU A 490 -10.06 30.39 -14.12
N THR A 491 -10.67 31.26 -13.32
CA THR A 491 -10.84 31.09 -11.88
C THR A 491 -12.32 31.16 -11.51
N PHE A 492 -12.84 30.09 -10.93
CA PHE A 492 -14.18 30.07 -10.31
C PHE A 492 -14.02 30.03 -8.79
N GLU A 493 -14.54 31.00 -8.05
CA GLU A 493 -14.27 31.12 -6.62
C GLU A 493 -15.46 31.56 -5.76
N GLN A 494 -15.42 31.19 -4.48
CA GLN A 494 -16.27 31.72 -3.42
C GLN A 494 -15.38 32.31 -2.32
N SER A 495 -15.77 33.49 -1.83
CA SER A 495 -15.08 34.13 -0.70
C SER A 495 -15.58 33.57 0.64
N VAL A 496 -14.68 33.46 1.60
CA VAL A 496 -14.94 33.03 2.97
C VAL A 496 -14.87 34.23 3.88
N ASP A 497 -15.80 34.32 4.83
CA ASP A 497 -15.76 35.31 5.90
C ASP A 497 -14.61 34.95 6.86
N VAL A 498 -13.52 35.72 6.80
CA VAL A 498 -12.31 35.46 7.58
C VAL A 498 -12.52 35.63 9.09
N SER A 499 -13.60 36.30 9.53
CA SER A 499 -13.97 36.36 10.94
C SER A 499 -14.42 34.99 11.50
N LYS A 500 -14.77 34.05 10.60
CA LYS A 500 -15.15 32.68 10.92
C LYS A 500 -13.97 31.72 10.99
N VAL A 501 -12.73 32.19 10.92
CA VAL A 501 -11.55 31.34 11.09
C VAL A 501 -10.60 31.89 12.14
N ALA A 502 -9.75 31.03 12.69
CA ALA A 502 -8.80 31.37 13.73
C ALA A 502 -7.44 30.70 13.48
N VAL A 503 -6.40 31.23 14.12
CA VAL A 503 -5.05 30.65 14.13
C VAL A 503 -5.10 29.20 14.63
N GLY A 504 -4.29 28.33 14.03
CA GLY A 504 -4.21 26.91 14.35
C GLY A 504 -5.31 26.06 13.73
N GLN A 505 -6.35 26.66 13.13
CA GLN A 505 -7.40 25.89 12.47
C GLN A 505 -6.87 25.17 11.23
N ARG A 506 -7.35 23.95 11.05
CA ARG A 506 -7.05 23.09 9.91
C ARG A 506 -8.24 23.08 8.97
N LEU A 507 -8.02 23.39 7.71
CA LEU A 507 -9.07 23.51 6.69
C LEU A 507 -8.83 22.52 5.55
N ARG A 508 -9.91 22.04 4.96
CA ARG A 508 -9.89 21.19 3.76
C ARG A 508 -11.07 21.53 2.86
N ALA A 509 -10.82 21.65 1.56
CA ALA A 509 -11.85 21.81 0.56
C ALA A 509 -12.10 20.49 -0.16
N VAL A 510 -13.36 20.25 -0.49
CA VAL A 510 -13.81 19.10 -1.27
C VAL A 510 -14.77 19.55 -2.37
N ALA A 511 -14.75 18.87 -3.51
CA ALA A 511 -15.75 19.08 -4.54
C ALA A 511 -15.90 17.85 -5.44
N GLY A 512 -17.13 17.54 -5.84
CA GLY A 512 -17.38 16.64 -6.95
C GLY A 512 -17.07 17.35 -8.28
N TRP A 513 -16.40 16.66 -9.20
CA TRP A 513 -16.05 17.26 -10.50
C TRP A 513 -16.21 16.27 -11.65
N GLU A 514 -16.41 16.84 -12.84
CA GLU A 514 -16.35 16.17 -14.13
C GLU A 514 -15.56 17.03 -15.10
N PHE A 515 -14.72 16.41 -15.90
CA PHE A 515 -13.93 17.03 -16.95
C PHE A 515 -14.12 16.26 -18.24
N ILE A 516 -14.41 16.99 -19.31
CA ILE A 516 -14.61 16.45 -20.65
C ILE A 516 -13.75 17.27 -21.58
N SER A 517 -12.87 16.63 -22.33
CA SER A 517 -12.15 17.31 -23.42
C SER A 517 -11.95 16.38 -24.61
N VAL A 518 -11.95 16.95 -25.81
CA VAL A 518 -11.72 16.21 -27.06
C VAL A 518 -10.29 16.39 -27.59
N ASN A 519 -9.45 17.17 -26.91
CA ASN A 519 -8.07 17.44 -27.32
C ASN A 519 -7.15 17.73 -26.12
N THR A 520 -5.84 17.74 -26.35
CA THR A 520 -4.81 17.96 -25.32
C THR A 520 -4.58 19.46 -25.06
N SER A 521 -5.63 20.14 -24.59
CA SER A 521 -5.67 21.61 -24.54
C SER A 521 -5.70 22.22 -23.13
N VAL A 522 -6.14 21.47 -22.11
CA VAL A 522 -6.18 21.93 -20.72
C VAL A 522 -4.99 21.36 -19.95
N LEU A 523 -4.22 22.22 -19.28
CA LEU A 523 -3.02 21.84 -18.52
C LEU A 523 -3.33 21.49 -17.06
N GLN A 524 -4.36 22.14 -16.51
CA GLN A 524 -4.69 22.06 -15.09
C GLN A 524 -6.19 22.27 -14.85
N VAL A 525 -6.73 21.49 -13.92
CA VAL A 525 -8.00 21.77 -13.22
C VAL A 525 -7.73 21.50 -11.74
N ALA A 526 -7.54 22.56 -10.95
CA ALA A 526 -7.12 22.46 -9.57
C ALA A 526 -8.15 23.04 -8.60
N LEU A 527 -8.50 22.30 -7.55
CA LEU A 527 -9.23 22.85 -6.41
C LEU A 527 -8.22 23.41 -5.40
N GLN A 528 -8.47 24.62 -4.91
CA GLN A 528 -7.56 25.38 -4.08
C GLN A 528 -8.28 26.01 -2.88
N ILE A 529 -7.60 26.01 -1.74
CA ILE A 529 -7.82 26.93 -0.63
C ILE A 529 -6.73 27.98 -0.73
N VAL A 530 -7.12 29.25 -0.77
CA VAL A 530 -6.21 30.38 -0.98
C VAL A 530 -6.36 31.30 0.21
N ALA A 531 -5.32 31.37 1.04
CA ALA A 531 -5.24 32.25 2.19
C ALA A 531 -4.19 33.33 1.92
N VAL A 532 -4.62 34.59 1.95
CA VAL A 532 -3.73 35.75 1.88
C VAL A 532 -3.64 36.35 3.28
N SER A 533 -2.42 36.62 3.73
CA SER A 533 -2.13 37.21 5.02
C SER A 533 -0.96 38.19 4.93
N ALA A 534 -0.56 38.78 6.06
CA ALA A 534 0.60 39.69 6.09
C ALA A 534 1.90 38.98 5.67
N SER A 535 2.02 37.68 5.97
CA SER A 535 3.18 36.85 5.61
C SER A 535 3.19 36.38 4.15
N GLY A 536 2.13 36.66 3.38
CA GLY A 536 2.01 36.32 1.96
C GLY A 536 0.82 35.42 1.66
N THR A 537 0.90 34.70 0.54
CA THR A 537 -0.18 33.81 0.06
C THR A 537 0.19 32.36 0.31
N THR A 538 -0.66 31.63 1.03
CA THR A 538 -0.56 30.18 1.21
C THR A 538 -1.66 29.49 0.43
N ILE A 539 -1.30 28.45 -0.33
CA ILE A 539 -2.24 27.68 -1.14
C ILE A 539 -2.16 26.21 -0.75
N ALA A 540 -3.29 25.64 -0.33
CA ALA A 540 -3.47 24.19 -0.22
C ALA A 540 -4.36 23.72 -1.36
N GLN A 541 -3.97 22.68 -2.07
CA GLN A 541 -4.57 22.38 -3.37
C GLN A 541 -4.48 20.90 -3.75
N ILE A 542 -5.23 20.54 -4.79
CA ILE A 542 -5.16 19.28 -5.52
C ILE A 542 -5.39 19.57 -7.01
N GLY A 543 -4.75 18.81 -7.89
CA GLY A 543 -4.89 18.93 -9.34
C GLY A 543 -3.97 19.98 -9.95
N GLN A 544 -3.03 20.57 -9.20
CA GLN A 544 -2.07 21.53 -9.76
C GLN A 544 -1.15 20.88 -10.79
N ASN A 545 -0.62 21.63 -11.75
CA ASN A 545 0.41 21.15 -12.65
C ASN A 545 1.60 22.09 -12.53
N GLN A 546 2.63 21.73 -11.76
CA GLN A 546 3.80 22.61 -11.60
C GLN A 546 4.65 22.73 -12.87
N GLU A 547 4.51 21.78 -13.81
CA GLU A 547 5.30 21.77 -15.04
C GLU A 547 4.63 22.62 -16.14
N LEU A 548 3.29 22.65 -16.18
CA LEU A 548 2.50 23.36 -17.21
C LEU A 548 2.89 23.03 -18.66
N VAL A 549 3.50 21.87 -18.90
CA VAL A 549 3.92 21.42 -20.23
C VAL A 549 2.90 20.45 -20.84
N ASN A 550 2.55 19.42 -20.08
CA ASN A 550 1.74 18.31 -20.54
C ASN A 550 0.27 18.53 -20.16
N ALA A 551 -0.63 18.29 -21.12
CA ALA A 551 -2.06 18.47 -20.94
C ALA A 551 -2.70 17.31 -20.16
N MET A 552 -3.87 17.59 -19.60
CA MET A 552 -4.78 16.61 -19.05
C MET A 552 -5.28 15.63 -20.13
N PRO A 553 -5.73 14.43 -19.74
CA PRO A 553 -6.10 13.38 -20.69
C PRO A 553 -7.37 13.73 -21.47
N ILE A 554 -7.42 13.35 -22.74
CA ILE A 554 -8.64 13.42 -23.56
C ILE A 554 -9.70 12.47 -22.99
N GLY A 555 -10.98 12.83 -23.15
CA GLY A 555 -12.13 12.04 -22.78
C GLY A 555 -12.86 12.59 -21.56
N THR A 556 -13.65 11.74 -20.94
CA THR A 556 -14.43 12.06 -19.73
C THR A 556 -13.73 11.52 -18.49
N ILE A 557 -13.58 12.39 -17.50
CA ILE A 557 -13.01 12.10 -16.20
C ILE A 557 -13.98 12.61 -15.15
N ALA A 558 -14.21 11.85 -14.09
CA ALA A 558 -15.04 12.27 -12.98
C ALA A 558 -14.44 11.78 -11.67
N GLY A 559 -14.68 12.50 -10.58
CA GLY A 559 -14.17 12.11 -9.28
C GLY A 559 -14.52 13.11 -8.19
N THR A 560 -13.75 13.05 -7.10
CA THR A 560 -13.85 14.01 -5.98
C THR A 560 -12.50 14.65 -5.73
N LEU A 561 -12.41 15.96 -5.92
CA LEU A 561 -11.22 16.72 -5.56
C LEU A 561 -11.21 16.92 -4.04
N VAL A 562 -10.09 16.61 -3.39
CA VAL A 562 -9.86 16.85 -1.97
C VAL A 562 -8.51 17.52 -1.81
N THR A 563 -8.47 18.74 -1.28
CA THR A 563 -7.22 19.49 -1.15
C THR A 563 -6.30 18.89 -0.08
N GLN A 564 -5.01 19.23 -0.16
CA GLN A 564 -4.13 19.18 1.01
C GLN A 564 -4.76 19.95 2.19
N THR A 565 -4.37 19.59 3.41
CA THR A 565 -4.84 20.29 4.61
C THR A 565 -4.10 21.61 4.77
N LEU A 566 -4.84 22.71 4.88
CA LEU A 566 -4.28 24.02 5.21
C LEU A 566 -4.32 24.23 6.72
N ALA A 567 -3.18 24.42 7.38
CA ALA A 567 -3.13 24.90 8.75
C ALA A 567 -2.91 26.43 8.74
N LEU A 568 -3.80 27.18 9.37
CA LEU A 568 -3.70 28.64 9.44
C LEU A 568 -2.66 29.07 10.49
N ALA A 569 -1.53 29.61 10.04
CA ALA A 569 -0.50 30.17 10.93
C ALA A 569 -0.91 31.56 11.50
N GLU A 570 -1.79 32.26 10.80
CA GLU A 570 -2.37 33.54 11.20
C GLU A 570 -3.80 33.65 10.64
N VAL A 571 -4.59 34.61 11.11
CA VAL A 571 -5.91 34.89 10.52
C VAL A 571 -5.69 35.57 9.17
N PRO A 572 -6.18 35.01 8.05
CA PRO A 572 -5.99 35.60 6.74
C PRO A 572 -6.78 36.90 6.58
N THR A 573 -6.25 37.82 5.78
CA THR A 573 -6.99 39.01 5.31
C THR A 573 -7.94 38.66 4.17
N SER A 574 -7.67 37.58 3.45
CA SER A 574 -8.58 37.00 2.45
C SER A 574 -8.48 35.48 2.47
N LEU A 575 -9.63 34.80 2.47
CA LEU A 575 -9.71 33.35 2.36
C LEU A 575 -10.72 32.98 1.28
N LYS A 576 -10.33 32.10 0.36
CA LYS A 576 -11.17 31.68 -0.76
C LYS A 576 -11.07 30.18 -1.01
N VAL A 577 -12.17 29.63 -1.50
CA VAL A 577 -12.18 28.34 -2.20
C VAL A 577 -12.26 28.63 -3.69
N ARG A 578 -11.37 28.04 -4.47
CA ARG A 578 -11.22 28.32 -5.89
C ARG A 578 -11.00 27.06 -6.70
N LEU A 579 -11.65 26.99 -7.86
CA LEU A 579 -11.27 26.13 -8.97
C LEU A 579 -10.42 26.94 -9.95
N SER A 580 -9.18 26.52 -10.19
CA SER A 580 -8.24 27.15 -11.12
C SER A 580 -8.04 26.25 -12.33
N ILE A 581 -8.39 26.76 -13.52
CA ILE A 581 -8.29 26.05 -14.79
C ILE A 581 -7.23 26.76 -15.63
N ILE A 582 -6.19 26.04 -16.06
CA ILE A 582 -5.13 26.59 -16.92
C ILE A 582 -5.21 25.93 -18.28
N CYS A 583 -5.37 26.74 -19.33
CA CYS A 583 -5.42 26.31 -20.71
C CYS A 583 -4.04 26.44 -21.37
N LYS A 584 -3.75 25.57 -22.34
CA LYS A 584 -2.53 25.60 -23.14
C LYS A 584 -2.59 26.71 -24.19
N SER A 585 -1.64 27.64 -24.13
CA SER A 585 -1.51 28.72 -25.13
C SER A 585 -1.32 28.18 -26.55
N GLY A 586 -1.84 28.89 -27.54
CA GLY A 586 -1.73 28.56 -28.97
C GLY A 586 -2.42 27.26 -29.38
N THR A 587 -3.19 26.62 -28.48
CA THR A 587 -3.88 25.36 -28.72
C THR A 587 -5.38 25.57 -28.65
N TRP A 588 -6.12 25.07 -29.65
CA TRP A 588 -7.58 25.14 -29.65
C TRP A 588 -8.14 24.40 -28.43
N GLN A 589 -8.96 25.08 -27.65
CA GLN A 589 -9.67 24.55 -26.50
C GLN A 589 -11.00 23.99 -26.94
N ASP A 590 -11.27 22.79 -26.47
CA ASP A 590 -12.59 22.20 -26.49
C ASP A 590 -12.70 21.34 -25.24
N ALA A 591 -13.07 22.01 -24.14
CA ALA A 591 -13.25 21.38 -22.84
C ALA A 591 -14.54 21.83 -22.15
N THR A 592 -15.07 20.98 -21.29
CA THR A 592 -16.17 21.26 -20.37
C THR A 592 -15.78 20.79 -18.98
N ILE A 593 -15.86 21.69 -18.00
CA ILE A 593 -15.62 21.40 -16.60
C ILE A 593 -16.95 21.55 -15.86
N LYS A 594 -17.30 20.55 -15.06
CA LYS A 594 -18.48 20.59 -14.20
C LYS A 594 -18.06 20.45 -12.75
N LEU A 595 -18.56 21.32 -11.89
CA LEU A 595 -18.29 21.32 -10.45
C LEU A 595 -19.60 21.17 -9.70
N ARG A 596 -19.65 20.33 -8.65
CA ARG A 596 -20.83 20.13 -7.80
C ARG A 596 -20.42 19.97 -6.35
N GLN A 597 -21.34 20.29 -5.44
CA GLN A 597 -21.20 20.03 -4.00
C GLN A 597 -19.81 20.46 -3.49
N VAL A 598 -19.52 21.76 -3.59
CA VAL A 598 -18.25 22.35 -3.16
C VAL A 598 -18.34 22.59 -1.66
N ASP A 599 -17.30 22.31 -0.92
CA ASP A 599 -17.25 22.63 0.50
C ASP A 599 -15.86 23.07 0.93
N LEU A 600 -15.82 23.84 2.02
CA LEU A 600 -14.65 24.12 2.81
C LEU A 600 -15.04 23.99 4.27
N ALA A 601 -14.48 22.98 4.92
CA ALA A 601 -14.80 22.66 6.29
C ALA A 601 -13.55 22.71 7.18
N ARG A 602 -13.79 22.88 8.48
CA ARG A 602 -12.80 22.70 9.52
C ARG A 602 -12.58 21.20 9.74
N ILE A 603 -11.32 20.80 9.89
CA ILE A 603 -10.96 19.45 10.33
C ILE A 603 -10.83 19.49 11.85
N PHE A 604 -11.67 18.73 12.55
CA PHE A 604 -11.54 18.52 13.99
C PHE A 604 -10.38 17.57 14.27
N ALA A 605 -9.55 17.92 15.25
CA ALA A 605 -8.42 17.11 15.70
C ALA A 605 -8.90 15.99 16.64
#